data_AF-A0A4Q3VID3-F1
#
_entry.id   AF-A0A4Q3VID3-F1
#
_cell.length_a   1.000
_cell.length_b   1.000
_cell.length_c   1.000
_cell.angle_alpha   90.00
_cell.angle_beta   90.00
_cell.angle_gamma   90.00
#
_symmetry.space_group_name_H-M   'P 1'
#
loop_
_entity.id
_entity.type
_entity.pdbx_description
1 polymer ?
#
loop_
_entity_poly.entity_id
_entity_poly.type
_entity_poly.pdbx_seq_one_letter_code
_entity_poly.pdbx_strand_id
1 'polypeptide(L)'
;MADGPVTVRLLGGFAVLRGDAAVERLRTRKTEALLAFLAVRPGERRSREELVERFWPDDPPEVGRQKLRLALNSMRGVVGAALESDRMLVRLVGVETDVASLRQTLKARAGEDREARLAAARDDAPTAARCLTHVLDLEPFGLADHRAMIAA
;
A
#
# COMPACT_ATOMS: atom_id res chain seq x y z
N MET A 1 15.90 17.15 15.40
CA MET A 1 15.73 16.00 14.49
C MET A 1 14.40 16.19 13.79
N ALA A 2 14.40 16.31 12.47
CA ALA A 2 13.23 16.74 11.70
C ALA A 2 12.09 15.72 11.80
N ASP A 3 11.08 16.02 12.62
CA ASP A 3 9.80 15.32 12.64
C ASP A 3 8.90 15.87 11.54
N GLY A 4 9.40 15.80 10.29
CA GLY A 4 8.67 16.25 9.11
C GLY A 4 7.61 15.22 8.68
N PRO A 5 6.61 15.63 7.89
CA PRO A 5 5.60 14.71 7.35
C PRO A 5 6.26 13.59 6.55
N VAL A 6 5.72 12.38 6.67
CA VAL A 6 6.23 11.21 5.94
C VAL A 6 5.47 11.08 4.63
N THR A 7 6.18 11.09 3.51
CA THR A 7 5.62 10.90 2.18
C THR A 7 6.19 9.64 1.53
N VAL A 8 5.34 8.77 1.01
CA VAL A 8 5.75 7.57 0.27
C VAL A 8 5.41 7.75 -1.20
N ARG A 9 6.42 7.66 -2.05
CA ARG A 9 6.29 7.73 -3.50
C ARG A 9 6.38 6.33 -4.08
N LEU A 10 5.36 5.94 -4.84
CA LEU A 10 5.26 4.64 -5.52
C LEU A 10 5.24 4.81 -7.04
N LEU A 11 4.84 5.98 -7.54
CA LEU A 11 4.76 6.29 -8.96
C LEU A 11 6.11 6.84 -9.45
N GLY A 12 6.75 6.11 -10.37
CA GLY A 12 8.07 6.47 -10.91
C GLY A 12 9.26 5.97 -10.07
N GLY A 13 9.02 5.11 -9.08
CA GLY A 13 10.04 4.48 -8.25
C GLY A 13 9.73 4.58 -6.76
N PHE A 14 10.15 3.58 -5.98
CA PHE A 14 9.93 3.55 -4.54
C PHE A 14 10.87 4.52 -3.82
N ALA A 15 10.29 5.49 -3.10
CA ALA A 15 11.04 6.41 -2.23
C ALA A 15 10.21 6.77 -0.99
N VAL A 16 10.89 6.97 0.14
CA VAL A 16 10.30 7.52 1.35
C VAL A 16 10.98 8.84 1.67
N LEU A 17 10.18 9.87 1.88
CA LEU A 17 10.61 11.22 2.22
C LEU A 17 10.13 11.55 3.63
N ARG A 18 10.94 12.29 4.38
CA ARG A 18 10.58 12.89 5.65
C ARG A 18 10.81 14.40 5.53
N GLY A 19 9.72 15.15 5.37
CA GLY A 19 9.79 16.49 4.77
C GLY A 19 10.37 16.40 3.36
N ASP A 20 11.41 17.19 3.08
CA ASP A 20 12.08 17.20 1.77
C ASP A 20 13.26 16.22 1.65
N ALA A 21 13.60 15.51 2.74
CA ALA A 21 14.76 14.62 2.76
C ALA A 21 14.37 13.17 2.43
N ALA A 22 15.08 12.57 1.47
CA ALA A 22 15.00 11.13 1.23
C ALA A 22 15.58 10.36 2.43
N VAL A 23 14.79 9.42 2.93
CA VAL A 23 15.20 8.51 4.01
C VAL A 23 15.94 7.31 3.39
N GLU A 24 16.80 6.65 4.17
CA GLU A 24 17.50 5.44 3.72
C GLU A 24 16.54 4.39 3.15
N ARG A 25 17.01 3.72 2.09
CA ARG A 25 16.26 2.61 1.47
C ARG A 25 16.11 1.46 2.45
N LEU A 26 14.97 0.79 2.35
CA LEU A 26 14.73 -0.42 3.14
C LEU A 26 15.69 -1.51 2.68
N ARG A 27 16.15 -2.33 3.63
CA ARG A 27 17.20 -3.34 3.39
C ARG A 27 16.82 -4.41 2.39
N THR A 28 15.52 -4.68 2.19
CA THR A 28 15.06 -5.72 1.28
C THR A 28 13.91 -5.23 0.41
N ARG A 29 13.90 -5.67 -0.86
CA ARG A 29 12.78 -5.43 -1.80
C ARG A 29 11.43 -5.91 -1.25
N LYS A 30 11.45 -6.96 -0.43
CA LYS A 30 10.24 -7.51 0.20
C LYS A 30 9.65 -6.58 1.25
N THR A 31 10.52 -5.90 2.01
CA THR A 31 10.12 -4.84 2.95
C THR A 31 9.60 -3.61 2.20
N GLU A 32 10.22 -3.24 1.07
CA GLU A 32 9.71 -2.16 0.20
C GLU A 32 8.32 -2.49 -0.34
N ALA A 33 8.11 -3.70 -0.86
CA ALA A 33 6.81 -4.17 -1.35
C ALA A 33 5.74 -4.19 -0.25
N LEU A 34 6.10 -4.60 0.97
CA LEU A 34 5.20 -4.55 2.12
C LEU A 34 4.81 -3.11 2.48
N LEU A 35 5.77 -2.18 2.54
CA LEU A 35 5.46 -0.77 2.80
C LEU A 35 4.59 -0.20 1.69
N ALA A 36 4.93 -0.47 0.44
CA ALA A 36 4.17 0.00 -0.71
C ALA A 36 2.73 -0.53 -0.68
N PHE A 37 2.53 -1.81 -0.37
CA PHE A 37 1.20 -2.41 -0.22
C PHE A 37 0.35 -1.68 0.83
N LEU A 38 0.91 -1.38 2.01
CA LEU A 38 0.22 -0.62 3.04
C LEU A 38 -0.01 0.85 2.62
N ALA A 39 0.91 1.42 1.84
CA ALA A 39 0.85 2.80 1.34
C ALA A 39 -0.17 3.02 0.21
N VAL A 40 -0.66 1.96 -0.46
CA VAL A 40 -1.76 2.09 -1.43
C VAL A 40 -3.07 2.49 -0.73
N ARG A 41 -3.28 2.01 0.51
CA ARG A 41 -4.47 2.31 1.31
C ARG A 41 -4.07 2.65 2.75
N PRO A 42 -3.45 3.83 2.97
CA PRO A 42 -3.10 4.26 4.32
C PRO A 42 -4.37 4.35 5.18
N GLY A 43 -4.25 3.97 6.45
CA GLY A 43 -5.32 3.90 7.44
C GLY A 43 -6.03 2.55 7.52
N GLU A 44 -5.97 1.71 6.48
CA GLU A 44 -6.61 0.39 6.48
C GLU A 44 -5.83 -0.59 7.37
N ARG A 45 -6.55 -1.28 8.27
CA ARG A 45 -5.97 -2.29 9.15
C ARG A 45 -5.85 -3.61 8.40
N ARG A 46 -4.63 -4.15 8.36
CA ARG A 46 -4.31 -5.47 7.77
C ARG A 46 -3.91 -6.45 8.85
N SER A 47 -4.37 -7.69 8.77
CA SER A 47 -3.95 -8.71 9.73
C SER A 47 -2.53 -9.18 9.44
N ARG A 48 -1.80 -9.52 10.49
CA ARG A 48 -0.46 -10.10 10.33
C ARG A 48 -0.49 -11.43 9.59
N GLU A 49 -1.56 -12.21 9.77
CA GLU A 49 -1.77 -13.47 9.08
C GLU A 49 -1.94 -13.24 7.56
N GLU A 50 -2.79 -12.30 7.15
CA GLU A 50 -2.95 -11.91 5.74
C GLU A 50 -1.61 -11.47 5.12
N LEU A 51 -0.85 -10.67 5.87
CA LEU A 51 0.47 -10.20 5.43
C LEU A 51 1.49 -11.33 5.35
N VAL A 52 1.45 -12.30 6.27
CA VAL A 52 2.33 -13.47 6.21
C VAL A 52 1.99 -14.34 5.00
N GLU A 53 0.73 -14.70 4.82
CA GLU A 53 0.28 -15.54 3.71
C GLU A 53 0.56 -14.89 2.35
N ARG A 54 0.35 -13.58 2.21
CA ARG A 54 0.59 -12.88 0.95
C ARG A 54 2.08 -12.73 0.62
N PHE A 55 2.90 -12.37 1.59
CA PHE A 55 4.31 -12.06 1.31
C PHE A 55 5.21 -13.28 1.45
N TRP A 56 4.96 -14.20 2.38
CA TRP A 56 5.77 -15.38 2.64
C TRP A 56 4.94 -16.68 2.57
N PRO A 57 4.30 -16.97 1.42
CA PRO A 57 3.43 -18.15 1.27
C PRO A 57 4.20 -19.48 1.43
N ASP A 58 5.48 -19.51 1.06
CA ASP A 58 6.30 -20.72 1.06
C ASP A 58 6.96 -21.02 2.42
N ASP A 59 6.94 -20.05 3.35
CA ASP A 59 7.54 -20.22 4.66
C ASP A 59 6.53 -20.82 5.65
N PRO A 60 6.97 -21.65 6.63
CA PRO A 60 6.13 -22.03 7.74
C PRO A 60 5.57 -20.79 8.46
N PRO A 61 4.32 -20.81 8.99
CA PRO A 61 3.68 -19.64 9.58
C PRO A 61 4.53 -18.92 10.65
N GLU A 62 5.24 -19.67 11.49
CA GLU A 62 6.12 -19.09 12.52
C GLU A 62 7.31 -18.33 11.93
N VAL A 63 7.91 -18.87 10.85
CA VAL A 63 9.01 -18.24 10.12
C VAL A 63 8.51 -16.98 9.41
N GLY A 64 7.34 -17.06 8.76
CA GLY A 64 6.69 -15.92 8.13
C GLY A 64 6.42 -14.78 9.11
N ARG A 65 5.87 -15.08 10.30
CA ARG A 65 5.65 -14.09 11.38
C ARG A 65 6.96 -13.45 11.86
N GLN A 66 8.03 -14.24 11.99
CA GLN A 66 9.35 -13.71 12.35
C GLN A 66 9.88 -12.75 11.27
N LYS A 67 9.79 -13.13 9.99
CA LYS A 67 10.19 -12.27 8.87
C LYS A 67 9.35 -10.99 8.79
N LEU A 68 8.04 -11.08 9.03
CA LEU A 68 7.16 -9.92 9.13
C LEU A 68 7.60 -8.98 10.25
N ARG A 69 7.91 -9.50 11.44
CA ARG A 69 8.39 -8.67 12.56
C ARG A 69 9.68 -7.93 12.21
N LEU A 70 10.63 -8.58 11.54
CA LEU A 70 11.86 -7.95 11.07
C LEU A 70 11.59 -6.86 10.01
N ALA A 71 10.69 -7.13 9.07
CA ALA A 71 10.27 -6.15 8.06
C ALA A 71 9.61 -4.92 8.71
N LEU A 72 8.69 -5.12 9.65
CA LEU A 72 8.03 -4.04 10.39
C LEU A 72 9.03 -3.20 11.21
N ASN A 73 10.02 -3.84 11.84
CA ASN A 73 11.08 -3.14 12.55
C ASN A 73 11.94 -2.28 11.60
N SER A 74 12.30 -2.82 10.44
CA SER A 74 13.02 -2.05 9.41
C SER A 74 12.19 -0.87 8.90
N MET A 75 10.88 -1.08 8.68
CA MET A 75 9.97 -0.01 8.28
C MET A 75 9.85 1.08 9.35
N ARG A 76 9.79 0.70 10.63
CA ARG A 76 9.73 1.65 11.75
C ARG A 76 10.95 2.58 11.78
N GLY A 77 12.11 2.12 11.33
CA GLY A 77 13.31 2.98 11.18
C GLY A 77 13.15 4.07 10.11
N VAL A 78 12.30 3.85 9.11
CA VAL A 78 12.10 4.77 7.99
C VAL A 78 10.88 5.67 8.22
N VAL A 79 9.70 5.06 8.47
CA VAL A 79 8.43 5.80 8.61
C VAL A 79 8.13 6.21 10.06
N GLY A 80 8.84 5.68 11.05
CA GLY A 80 8.71 6.09 12.45
C GLY A 80 7.31 5.83 13.03
N ALA A 81 6.74 6.85 13.65
CA ALA A 81 5.42 6.81 14.30
C ALA A 81 4.26 6.56 13.33
N ALA A 82 4.48 6.77 12.02
CA ALA A 82 3.48 6.51 11.00
C ALA A 82 3.16 5.01 10.81
N LEU A 83 4.00 4.10 11.33
CA LEU A 83 3.70 2.67 11.37
C LEU A 83 3.08 2.28 12.72
N GLU A 84 1.78 2.02 12.69
CA GLU A 84 1.06 1.44 13.81
C GLU A 84 0.95 -0.06 13.64
N SER A 85 1.37 -0.81 14.66
CA SER A 85 1.29 -2.27 14.65
C SER A 85 1.05 -2.77 16.07
N ASP A 86 0.00 -3.58 16.25
CA ASP A 86 -0.28 -4.31 17.49
C ASP A 86 -0.02 -5.81 17.30
N ARG A 87 -0.49 -6.70 18.20
CA ARG A 87 -0.24 -8.14 18.06
C ARG A 87 -0.87 -8.78 16.82
N MET A 88 -1.95 -8.21 16.29
CA MET A 88 -2.79 -8.78 15.23
C MET A 88 -2.80 -7.92 13.97
N LEU A 89 -2.75 -6.60 14.11
CA LEU A 89 -3.02 -5.66 13.02
C LEU A 89 -1.82 -4.75 12.75
N VAL A 90 -1.72 -4.33 11.49
CA VAL A 90 -0.74 -3.38 10.99
C VAL A 90 -1.46 -2.36 10.12
N ARG A 91 -1.11 -1.08 10.26
CA ARG A 91 -1.55 -0.01 9.37
C ARG A 91 -0.51 1.11 9.27
N LEU A 92 -0.58 1.89 8.19
CA LEU A 92 0.10 3.16 8.09
C LEU A 92 -0.86 4.30 8.41
N VAL A 93 -0.42 5.30 9.16
CA VAL A 93 -1.19 6.48 9.54
C VAL A 93 -0.36 7.74 9.33
N GLY A 94 -1.01 8.86 8.97
CA GLY A 94 -0.31 10.13 8.80
C GLY A 94 0.76 10.13 7.72
N VAL A 95 0.61 9.27 6.70
CA VAL A 95 1.50 9.18 5.54
C VAL A 95 0.79 9.74 4.32
N GLU A 96 1.44 10.66 3.62
CA GLU A 96 1.00 11.10 2.30
C GLU A 96 1.52 10.15 1.23
N THR A 97 0.67 9.75 0.28
CA THR A 97 1.09 8.88 -0.82
C THR A 97 0.61 9.42 -2.15
N ASP A 98 1.50 9.39 -3.15
CA ASP A 98 1.21 9.82 -4.51
C ASP A 98 0.08 8.99 -5.14
N VAL A 99 0.00 7.71 -4.81
CA VAL A 99 -1.10 6.82 -5.19
C VAL A 99 -2.42 7.21 -4.51
N ALA A 100 -2.42 7.59 -3.23
CA ALA A 100 -3.64 8.05 -2.57
C ALA A 100 -4.14 9.35 -3.18
N SER A 101 -3.22 10.31 -3.44
CA SER A 101 -3.54 11.57 -4.13
C SER A 101 -4.12 11.32 -5.51
N LEU A 102 -3.45 10.49 -6.34
CA LEU A 102 -3.92 10.15 -7.68
C LEU A 102 -5.29 9.48 -7.63
N ARG A 103 -5.50 8.51 -6.72
CA ARG A 103 -6.78 7.82 -6.57
C ARG A 103 -7.90 8.77 -6.15
N GLN A 104 -7.61 9.77 -5.30
CA GLN A 104 -8.58 10.78 -4.92
C GLN A 104 -8.95 11.68 -6.10
N THR A 105 -7.96 12.14 -6.88
CA THR A 105 -8.21 12.92 -8.10
C THR A 105 -9.05 12.14 -9.11
N LEU A 106 -8.72 10.86 -9.35
CA LEU A 106 -9.49 10.01 -10.26
C LEU A 106 -10.91 9.76 -9.76
N LYS A 107 -11.12 9.58 -8.45
CA LYS A 107 -12.46 9.45 -7.87
C LYS A 107 -13.27 10.73 -7.96
N ALA A 108 -12.66 11.90 -7.73
CA ALA A 108 -13.32 13.18 -7.88
C ALA A 108 -13.80 13.38 -9.31
N ARG A 109 -12.94 13.10 -10.30
CA ARG A 109 -13.28 13.17 -11.74
C ARG A 109 -14.35 12.16 -12.13
N ALA A 110 -14.24 10.91 -11.66
CA ALA A 110 -15.27 9.91 -11.90
C ALA A 110 -16.61 10.27 -11.23
N GLY A 111 -16.57 10.99 -10.11
CA GLY A 111 -17.75 11.52 -9.42
C GLY A 111 -18.39 12.68 -10.18
N GLU A 112 -17.61 13.63 -10.66
CA GLU A 112 -18.06 14.74 -11.53
C GLU A 112 -18.67 14.20 -12.84
N ASP A 113 -18.00 13.25 -13.49
CA ASP A 113 -18.50 12.59 -14.70
C ASP A 113 -19.74 11.74 -14.42
N ARG A 114 -19.81 11.12 -13.23
CA ARG A 114 -20.97 10.33 -12.80
C ARG A 114 -22.13 11.22 -12.40
N GLU A 115 -21.91 12.39 -11.79
CA GLU A 115 -22.96 13.37 -11.49
C GLU A 115 -23.49 13.98 -12.78
N ALA A 116 -22.62 14.30 -13.75
CA ALA A 116 -23.01 14.70 -15.10
C ALA A 116 -23.75 13.59 -15.84
N ARG A 117 -23.30 12.32 -15.74
CA ARG A 117 -23.97 11.16 -16.34
C ARG A 117 -25.24 10.73 -15.61
N LEU A 118 -25.36 10.93 -14.31
CA LEU A 118 -26.57 10.65 -13.51
C LEU A 118 -27.59 11.77 -13.69
N ALA A 119 -27.16 13.01 -13.87
CA ALA A 119 -28.02 14.10 -14.33
C ALA A 119 -28.56 13.79 -15.75
N ALA A 120 -27.70 13.30 -16.66
CA ALA A 120 -28.12 12.84 -17.98
C ALA A 120 -28.97 11.55 -17.96
N ALA A 121 -28.72 10.62 -17.03
CA ALA A 121 -29.48 9.39 -16.87
C ALA A 121 -30.77 9.56 -16.06
N ARG A 122 -31.05 10.76 -15.54
CA ARG A 122 -32.34 11.06 -14.89
C ARG A 122 -33.49 11.17 -15.89
N ASP A 123 -33.17 11.39 -17.17
CA ASP A 123 -34.13 11.38 -18.27
C ASP A 123 -34.29 10.02 -18.96
N ASP A 124 -33.51 8.99 -18.62
CA ASP A 124 -33.66 7.65 -19.19
C ASP A 124 -33.23 6.56 -18.19
N ALA A 125 -34.21 5.91 -17.56
CA ALA A 125 -34.04 4.66 -16.83
C ALA A 125 -34.79 3.55 -17.59
N PRO A 126 -34.28 2.29 -17.71
CA PRO A 126 -33.38 1.62 -16.77
C PRO A 126 -32.37 0.63 -17.40
N THR A 127 -31.04 0.86 -17.32
CA THR A 127 -30.04 -0.19 -17.63
C THR A 127 -28.70 -0.02 -16.88
N ALA A 128 -28.74 0.11 -15.55
CA ALA A 128 -27.53 0.40 -14.75
C ALA A 128 -27.16 -0.69 -13.72
N ALA A 129 -27.51 -1.96 -13.97
CA ALA A 129 -27.32 -3.03 -12.98
C ALA A 129 -26.03 -3.86 -13.12
N ARG A 130 -25.09 -3.55 -14.03
CA ARG A 130 -24.07 -4.57 -14.40
C ARG A 130 -22.61 -4.16 -14.48
N CYS A 131 -22.22 -3.01 -13.92
CA CYS A 131 -20.82 -2.58 -13.97
C CYS A 131 -20.32 -2.10 -12.61
N LEU A 132 -20.01 -3.00 -11.67
CA LEU A 132 -19.03 -2.65 -10.62
C LEU A 132 -18.47 -3.86 -9.88
N THR A 133 -17.56 -4.59 -10.49
CA THR A 133 -16.44 -5.20 -9.75
C THR A 133 -15.27 -5.28 -10.71
N HIS A 134 -14.08 -4.99 -10.19
CA HIS A 134 -12.78 -5.20 -10.83
C HIS A 134 -12.12 -4.00 -11.54
N VAL A 135 -11.45 -3.14 -10.75
CA VAL A 135 -10.54 -2.09 -11.28
C VAL A 135 -9.18 -2.06 -10.57
N LEU A 136 -8.85 -2.97 -9.64
CA LEU A 136 -7.53 -2.93 -9.00
C LEU A 136 -6.95 -4.34 -8.77
N ASP A 137 -6.87 -5.14 -9.83
CA ASP A 137 -5.87 -6.23 -9.96
C ASP A 137 -4.60 -5.64 -10.60
N LEU A 138 -4.02 -4.65 -9.94
CA LEU A 138 -2.61 -4.36 -10.15
C LEU A 138 -1.88 -5.44 -9.35
N GLU A 139 -1.46 -6.51 -10.00
CA GLU A 139 -0.41 -7.44 -9.50
C GLU A 139 0.85 -6.61 -9.27
N PRO A 140 1.13 -6.12 -8.05
CA PRO A 140 2.26 -5.23 -7.88
C PRO A 140 3.41 -6.12 -7.40
N PHE A 141 4.59 -5.91 -7.96
CA PHE A 141 5.87 -6.40 -7.43
C PHE A 141 6.43 -7.73 -7.91
N GLY A 142 5.81 -8.46 -8.85
CA GLY A 142 6.50 -9.56 -9.57
C GLY A 142 7.36 -10.46 -8.67
N LEU A 143 6.82 -10.86 -7.52
CA LEU A 143 7.52 -11.58 -6.44
C LEU A 143 7.73 -13.08 -6.74
N ALA A 144 7.63 -13.47 -8.01
CA ALA A 144 7.54 -14.85 -8.46
C ALA A 144 8.87 -15.63 -8.42
N ASP A 145 9.96 -15.08 -7.89
CA ASP A 145 11.23 -15.82 -7.82
C ASP A 145 11.94 -15.71 -6.47
N HIS A 146 11.42 -16.47 -5.50
CA HIS A 146 12.06 -16.66 -4.20
C HIS A 146 13.30 -17.59 -4.26
N ARG A 147 13.58 -18.23 -5.43
CA ARG A 147 14.74 -19.13 -5.60
C ARG A 147 16.06 -18.40 -5.86
N ALA A 148 16.02 -17.12 -6.27
CA ALA A 148 17.24 -16.39 -6.63
C ALA A 148 17.87 -15.56 -5.48
N MET A 149 17.22 -15.41 -4.31
CA MET A 149 17.60 -14.36 -3.34
C MET A 149 18.04 -14.84 -1.94
N ILE A 150 18.34 -16.13 -1.76
CA ILE A 150 19.02 -16.68 -0.56
C ILE A 150 20.43 -17.17 -0.95
N ALA A 151 21.16 -16.35 -1.70
CA ALA A 151 22.58 -16.57 -2.00
C ALA A 151 23.30 -15.22 -2.23
N ALA A 152 23.49 -14.47 -1.15
CA ALA A 152 24.54 -13.45 -1.00
C ALA A 152 24.65 -13.04 0.47
#